data_AF-A0A7J2TA52-F1
#
_entry.id   AF-A0A7J2TA52-F1
#
_cell.length_a   1.000
_cell.length_b   1.000
_cell.length_c   1.000
_cell.angle_alpha   90.00
_cell.angle_beta   90.00
_cell.angle_gamma   90.00
#
_symmetry.space_group_name_H-M   'P 1'
#
loop_
_entity.id
_entity.type
_entity.pdbx_description
1 polymer ?
#
loop_
_entity_poly.entity_id
_entity_poly.type
_entity_poly.pdbx_seq_one_letter_code
_entity_poly.pdbx_strand_id
1 'polypeptide(L)'
;MSKVKLIIMSSSPEDAWKCSKVASKVKKIASKYIDIEILLSQSTSPGIAINGGEVISCNQEDDAVDNLLAKIAMTSDEEKAKGVIVAAATLEWLQ
;
A
#
# COMPACT_ATOMS: atom_id res chain seq x y z
N MET A 1 -5.52 -11.69 -8.11
CA MET A 1 -5.67 -10.24 -7.89
C MET A 1 -4.82 -9.89 -6.70
N SER A 2 -3.80 -9.07 -6.88
CA SER A 2 -2.92 -8.69 -5.79
C SER A 2 -3.61 -7.70 -4.87
N LYS A 3 -3.72 -8.04 -3.58
CA LYS A 3 -4.36 -7.23 -2.55
C LYS A 3 -3.28 -6.44 -1.82
N VAL A 4 -3.45 -5.13 -1.72
CA VAL A 4 -2.55 -4.27 -0.96
C VAL A 4 -3.06 -4.13 0.47
N LYS A 5 -2.20 -4.43 1.45
CA LYS A 5 -2.50 -4.32 2.88
C LYS A 5 -1.96 -3.03 3.44
N LEU A 6 -2.83 -2.18 3.97
CA LEU A 6 -2.49 -1.00 4.76
C LEU A 6 -2.58 -1.36 6.24
N ILE A 7 -1.44 -1.48 6.91
CA ILE A 7 -1.38 -1.84 8.33
C ILE A 7 -1.19 -0.54 9.11
N ILE A 8 -2.25 -0.10 9.77
CA ILE A 8 -2.22 1.02 10.70
C ILE A 8 -1.53 0.52 11.97
N MET A 9 -0.34 1.05 12.20
CA MET A 9 0.44 0.86 13.40
C MET A 9 0.13 2.01 14.36
N SER A 10 -0.32 1.69 15.56
CA SER A 10 -0.64 2.71 16.56
C SER A 10 -0.26 2.25 17.96
N SER A 11 0.22 3.22 18.75
CA SER A 11 0.48 3.10 20.18
C SER A 11 -0.68 3.64 21.03
N SER A 12 -1.50 4.53 20.44
CA SER A 12 -2.58 5.23 21.11
C SER A 12 -3.84 5.30 20.22
N PRO A 13 -5.04 5.42 20.81
CA PRO A 13 -6.28 5.56 20.05
C PRO A 13 -6.31 6.84 19.19
N GLU A 14 -5.66 7.92 19.63
CA GLU A 14 -5.54 9.16 18.85
C GLU A 14 -4.75 8.96 17.55
N ASP A 15 -3.62 8.24 17.61
CA ASP A 15 -2.82 7.89 16.43
C ASP A 15 -3.59 6.94 15.51
N ALA A 16 -4.26 5.94 16.10
CA ALA A 16 -5.10 5.01 15.35
C ALA A 16 -6.19 5.75 14.56
N TRP A 17 -6.82 6.76 15.18
CA TRP A 17 -7.85 7.58 14.55
C TRP A 17 -7.30 8.43 13.40
N LYS A 18 -6.18 9.13 13.61
CA LYS A 18 -5.52 9.93 12.57
C LYS A 18 -5.11 9.07 11.38
N CYS A 19 -4.42 7.96 11.63
CA CYS A 19 -4.02 7.02 10.58
C CYS A 19 -5.22 6.34 9.91
N SER A 20 -6.30 6.05 10.63
CA SER A 20 -7.53 5.50 10.03
C SER A 20 -8.17 6.45 9.03
N LYS A 21 -8.14 7.77 9.27
CA LYS A 21 -8.62 8.77 8.30
C LYS A 21 -7.79 8.77 7.03
N VAL A 22 -6.47 8.79 7.17
CA VAL A 22 -5.52 8.73 6.05
C VAL A 22 -5.74 7.45 5.24
N ALA A 23 -5.74 6.29 5.89
CA ALA A 23 -5.95 5.00 5.24
C ALA A 23 -7.31 4.90 4.53
N SER A 24 -8.37 5.49 5.12
CA SER A 24 -9.70 5.54 4.50
C SER A 24 -9.73 6.42 3.25
N LYS A 25 -9.07 7.59 3.27
CA LYS A 25 -8.92 8.45 2.09
C LYS A 25 -8.19 7.72 0.98
N VAL A 26 -7.05 7.11 1.29
CA VAL A 26 -6.25 6.33 0.34
C VAL A 26 -7.08 5.18 -0.24
N LYS A 27 -7.75 4.39 0.60
CA LYS A 27 -8.64 3.31 0.16
C LYS A 27 -9.73 3.81 -0.79
N LYS A 28 -10.37 4.95 -0.51
CA LYS A 28 -11.42 5.50 -1.37
C LYS A 28 -10.91 5.83 -2.78
N ILE A 29 -9.66 6.28 -2.89
CA ILE A 29 -9.03 6.62 -4.16
C ILE A 29 -8.53 5.35 -4.88
N ALA A 30 -7.76 4.51 -4.17
CA ALA A 30 -7.11 3.33 -4.72
C ALA A 30 -8.06 2.16 -4.99
N SER A 31 -9.17 2.03 -4.26
CA SER A 31 -10.17 0.94 -4.42
C SER A 31 -10.81 0.88 -5.81
N LYS A 32 -10.72 1.95 -6.61
CA LYS A 32 -11.15 1.96 -8.00
C LYS A 32 -10.24 1.14 -8.92
N TYR A 33 -8.99 0.92 -8.50
CA TYR A 33 -7.94 0.32 -9.31
C TYR A 33 -7.39 -0.97 -8.71
N ILE A 34 -7.37 -1.08 -7.38
CA ILE A 34 -6.78 -2.21 -6.65
C ILE A 34 -7.58 -2.54 -5.39
N ASP A 35 -7.48 -3.79 -4.91
CA ASP A 35 -8.12 -4.20 -3.67
C ASP A 35 -7.25 -3.78 -2.47
N ILE A 36 -7.82 -2.97 -1.57
CA ILE A 36 -7.16 -2.44 -0.37
C ILE A 36 -7.78 -3.04 0.89
N GLU A 37 -6.96 -3.72 1.68
CA GLU A 37 -7.31 -4.19 3.02
C GLU A 37 -6.67 -3.28 4.08
N ILE A 38 -7.45 -2.83 5.06
CA ILE A 38 -6.95 -2.04 6.17
C ILE A 38 -6.90 -2.94 7.40
N LEU A 39 -5.72 -3.06 7.99
CA LEU A 39 -5.45 -3.82 9.21
C LEU A 39 -5.02 -2.86 10.30
N LEU A 40 -5.32 -3.20 11.55
CA LEU A 40 -4.86 -2.46 12.72
C LEU A 40 -3.86 -3.32 13.48
N SER A 41 -2.74 -2.73 13.90
CA SER A 41 -1.70 -3.40 14.68
C SER A 41 -1.18 -2.48 15.76
N GLN A 42 -0.95 -3.03 16.95
CA GLN A 42 -0.35 -2.27 18.04
C GLN A 42 1.16 -2.21 17.83
N SER A 43 1.73 -1.01 17.85
CA SER A 43 3.15 -0.78 17.63
C SER A 43 3.61 0.45 18.39
N THR A 44 4.87 0.46 18.83
CA THR A 44 5.50 1.63 19.44
C THR A 44 5.82 2.74 18.45
N SER A 45 5.73 2.46 17.14
CA SER A 45 5.98 3.42 16.07
C SER A 45 4.68 3.68 15.30
N PRO A 46 4.02 4.83 15.54
CA PRO A 46 2.74 5.13 14.90
C PRO A 46 2.92 5.47 13.41
N GLY A 47 2.08 4.90 12.55
CA GLY A 47 2.12 5.11 11.10
C GLY A 47 1.30 4.09 10.32
N ILE A 48 1.48 4.05 9.00
CA ILE A 48 0.84 3.08 8.11
C ILE A 48 1.92 2.37 7.31
N ALA A 49 1.96 1.03 7.42
CA ALA A 49 2.83 0.20 6.59
C ALA A 49 2.05 -0.38 5.40
N ILE A 50 2.68 -0.41 4.22
CA ILE A 50 2.13 -1.06 3.03
C ILE A 50 2.72 -2.46 2.91
N ASN A 51 1.89 -3.51 2.91
CA ASN A 51 2.30 -4.92 2.83
C ASN A 51 3.35 -5.34 3.88
N GLY A 52 3.40 -4.67 5.04
CA GLY A 52 4.41 -4.91 6.07
C GLY A 52 5.80 -4.34 5.74
N GLY A 53 5.90 -3.48 4.74
CA GLY A 53 7.11 -2.74 4.37
C GLY A 53 7.28 -1.46 5.20
N GLU A 54 7.75 -0.41 4.53
CA GLU A 54 8.06 0.88 5.17
C GLU A 54 6.83 1.53 5.85
N VAL A 55 7.05 2.08 7.03
CA VAL A 55 6.03 2.78 7.83
C VAL A 55 6.01 4.26 7.46
N ILE A 56 4.87 4.74 6.96
CA ILE A 56 4.63 6.16 6.66
C ILE A 56 3.96 6.82 7.88
N SER A 57 4.50 7.94 8.34
CA SER A 57 3.92 8.70 9.45
C SER A 57 2.62 9.38 9.04
N CYS A 58 1.61 9.37 9.93
CA CYS A 58 0.31 10.01 9.72
C CYS A 58 0.24 11.45 10.27
N ASN A 59 1.38 12.05 10.64
CA ASN A 59 1.42 13.37 11.25
C ASN A 59 0.93 14.49 10.32
N GLN A 60 1.15 14.34 9.02
CA GLN A 60 0.65 15.25 7.99
C GLN A 60 -0.27 14.48 7.06
N GLU A 61 -1.56 14.80 7.08
CA GLU A 61 -2.60 14.02 6.40
C GLU A 61 -2.40 14.01 4.87
N ASP A 62 -2.20 15.17 4.25
CA ASP A 62 -2.04 15.28 2.79
C ASP A 62 -0.77 14.59 2.29
N ASP A 63 0.40 14.89 2.88
CA ASP A 63 1.66 14.22 2.52
C ASP A 63 1.59 12.70 2.72
N ALA A 64 0.96 12.23 3.80
CA ALA A 64 0.82 10.81 4.05
C ALA A 64 -0.06 10.13 2.99
N VAL A 65 -1.15 10.78 2.57
CA VAL A 65 -2.03 10.27 1.51
C VAL A 65 -1.27 10.18 0.18
N ASP A 66 -0.55 11.23 -0.21
CA ASP A 66 0.17 11.28 -1.48
C ASP A 66 1.28 10.23 -1.54
N ASN A 67 2.07 10.11 -0.46
CA ASN A 67 3.15 9.13 -0.34
C ASN A 67 2.61 7.69 -0.34
N LEU A 68 1.51 7.43 0.38
CA LEU A 68 0.84 6.13 0.36
C LEU A 68 0.37 5.77 -1.05
N LEU A 69 -0.29 6.68 -1.76
CA LEU A 69 -0.76 6.45 -3.13
C LEU A 69 0.39 6.17 -4.10
N ALA A 70 1.49 6.94 -4.00
CA ALA A 70 2.68 6.73 -4.82
C ALA A 70 3.31 5.35 -4.58
N LYS A 71 3.50 4.95 -3.32
CA LYS A 71 4.03 3.61 -3.00
C LYS A 71 3.10 2.48 -3.40
N ILE A 72 1.79 2.66 -3.25
CA ILE A 72 0.79 1.70 -3.71
C ILE A 72 0.88 1.50 -5.23
N ALA A 73 1.03 2.59 -5.98
CA ALA A 73 1.20 2.54 -7.43
C ALA A 73 2.49 1.79 -7.80
N MET A 74 3.61 2.09 -7.13
CA MET A 74 4.89 1.38 -7.33
C MET A 74 4.78 -0.13 -7.03
N THR A 75 4.11 -0.49 -5.93
CA THR A 75 3.92 -1.89 -5.53
C THR A 75 3.08 -2.66 -6.55
N SER A 76 2.09 -1.99 -7.14
CA SER A 76 1.21 -2.58 -8.18
C SER A 76 1.92 -2.75 -9.52
N ASP A 77 2.86 -1.85 -9.85
CA ASP A 77 3.64 -1.91 -11.09
C ASP A 77 4.71 -3.01 -11.03
N GLU A 78 5.33 -3.23 -9.86
CA GLU A 78 6.34 -4.29 -9.69
C GLU A 78 5.74 -5.70 -9.81
N GLU A 79 4.50 -5.91 -9.35
CA GLU A 79 3.78 -7.17 -9.57
C GLU A 79 3.37 -7.36 -11.03
N LYS A 80 3.03 -6.30 -11.75
CA LYS A 80 2.83 -6.37 -13.21
C LYS A 80 4.14 -6.66 -13.95
N ALA A 81 5.24 -6.03 -13.55
CA ALA A 81 6.56 -6.22 -14.15
C ALA A 81 7.04 -7.67 -13.99
N LYS A 82 6.88 -8.28 -12.81
CA LYS A 82 7.20 -9.70 -12.57
C LYS A 82 6.32 -10.66 -13.38
N GLY A 83 5.09 -10.28 -13.72
CA GLY A 83 4.20 -11.04 -14.61
C GLY A 83 4.57 -10.96 -16.11
N VAL A 84 5.28 -9.91 -16.53
CA VAL A 84 5.63 -9.66 -17.94
C VAL A 84 6.94 -10.34 -18.37
N ILE A 85 7.79 -10.79 -17.44
CA ILE A 85 9.07 -11.44 -17.78
C ILE A 85 8.87 -12.89 -18.27
N VAL A 86 7.72 -13.53 -17.98
CA VAL A 86 7.47 -14.93 -18.39
C VAL A 86 6.84 -15.05 -19.79
N ALA A 87 6.26 -13.97 -20.34
CA ALA A 87 5.65 -13.99 -21.67
C ALA A 87 6.65 -13.66 -22.80
N ALA A 88 7.70 -12.87 -22.53
CA ALA A 88 8.64 -12.43 -23.56
C ALA A 88 9.77 -13.45 -23.86
N ALA A 89 10.09 -14.36 -22.93
CA ALA A 89 11.23 -15.28 -23.08
C ALA A 89 10.88 -16.65 -23.71
N THR A 90 9.62 -16.93 -24.04
CA THR A 90 9.21 -18.27 -24.56
C THR A 90 8.95 -18.29 -26.07
N LEU A 91 9.11 -17.16 -26.77
CA LEU A 91 8.82 -17.01 -28.20
C LEU A 91 10.07 -16.98 -29.12
N GLU A 92 11.26 -17.34 -28.60
CA GLU A 92 12.51 -17.43 -29.38
C GLU A 92 12.96 -18.88 -29.71
N TRP A 93 12.12 -19.90 -29.46
CA TRP A 93 12.48 -21.32 -29.74
C TRP A 93 11.65 -21.99 -30.85
N LEU A 94 10.98 -21.21 -31.70
CA LEU A 94 10.24 -21.71 -32.88
C LEU A 94 10.72 -21.06 -34.19
N GLN A 95 12.03 -21.12 -34.46
CA GLN A 95 12.59 -20.99 -35.81
C GLN A 95 13.37 -22.25 -36.18
#